data_AF-A0A450UYZ3-F1
#
_entry.id   AF-A0A450UYZ3-F1
#
_cell.length_a   1.000
_cell.length_b   1.000
_cell.length_c   1.000
_cell.angle_alpha   90.00
_cell.angle_beta   90.00
_cell.angle_gamma   90.00
#
_symmetry.space_group_name_H-M   'P 1'
#
loop_
_entity.id
_entity.type
_entity.pdbx_description
1 polymer ?
#
loop_
_entity_poly.entity_id
_entity_poly.type
_entity_poly.pdbx_seq_one_letter_code
_entity_poly.pdbx_strand_id
1 'polypeptide(L)' 'MSSVLPVDISPQQIIAAVKSMDEDARQAFIEDLLAQTSPDYLESIRQARLDYREGRIYSHGDVFAGS' A
#
# COMPACT_ATOMS: atom_id res chain seq x y z
N MET A 1 13.57 -18.33 21.57
CA MET A 1 12.23 -18.49 22.18
C MET A 1 11.47 -17.20 21.97
N SER A 2 10.49 -17.17 21.06
CA SER A 2 9.70 -15.98 20.80
C SER A 2 8.67 -15.82 21.91
N SER A 3 8.84 -14.84 22.81
CA SER A 3 7.80 -14.51 23.78
C SER A 3 6.66 -13.81 23.05
N VAL A 4 5.54 -14.51 22.88
CA VAL A 4 4.31 -13.88 22.41
C VAL A 4 3.82 -12.99 23.54
N LEU A 5 3.86 -11.68 23.34
CA LEU A 5 3.23 -10.72 24.25
C LEU A 5 1.73 -10.70 23.92
N PRO A 6 0.85 -11.12 24.83
CA PRO A 6 -0.58 -10.98 24.63
C PRO A 6 -0.93 -9.49 24.67
N VAL A 7 -1.25 -8.94 23.51
CA VAL A 7 -1.72 -7.56 23.37
C VAL A 7 -3.23 -7.62 23.25
N ASP A 8 -3.93 -7.18 24.30
CA ASP A 8 -5.38 -7.08 24.30
C ASP A 8 -5.80 -5.76 23.63
N ILE A 9 -6.06 -5.82 22.33
CA ILE A 9 -6.58 -4.70 21.54
C ILE A 9 -7.90 -5.13 20.91
N SER A 10 -8.97 -4.43 21.24
CA SER A 10 -10.28 -4.64 20.64
C SER A 10 -10.38 -3.98 19.25
N PRO A 11 -11.21 -4.52 18.34
CA PRO A 11 -11.52 -3.87 17.06
C PRO A 11 -12.00 -2.42 17.22
N GLN A 12 -12.74 -2.12 18.28
CA GLN A 12 -13.26 -0.80 18.58
C GLN A 12 -12.14 0.20 18.87
N GLN A 13 -11.08 -0.22 19.58
CA GLN A 13 -9.91 0.63 19.83
C GLN A 13 -9.15 0.93 18.54
N ILE A 14 -9.04 -0.05 17.63
CA ILE A 14 -8.42 0.15 16.31
C ILE A 14 -9.24 1.15 15.49
N ILE A 15 -10.56 0.97 15.43
CA ILE A 15 -11.46 1.88 14.71
C ILE A 15 -11.38 3.29 15.28
N ALA A 16 -11.34 3.45 16.60
CA ALA A 16 -11.21 4.75 17.25
C ALA A 16 -9.87 5.42 16.90
N ALA A 17 -8.77 4.66 16.92
CA ALA A 17 -7.45 5.17 16.55
C ALA A 17 -7.43 5.67 15.10
N VAL A 18 -7.93 4.87 14.15
CA VAL A 18 -8.01 5.27 12.73
C VAL A 18 -8.88 6.50 12.53
N LYS A 19 -10.00 6.62 13.25
CA LYS A 19 -10.87 7.81 13.20
C LYS A 19 -10.23 9.06 13.79
N SER A 20 -9.30 8.90 14.73
CA SER A 20 -8.59 10.02 15.37
C SER A 20 -7.40 10.54 14.57
N MET A 21 -6.99 9.84 13.51
CA MET A 21 -5.94 10.29 12.60
C MET A 21 -6.40 11.52 11.82
N ASP A 22 -5.45 12.38 11.46
CA ASP A 22 -5.67 13.40 10.45
C ASP A 22 -6.02 12.77 9.08
N GLU A 23 -6.52 13.60 8.17
CA GLU A 23 -7.07 13.11 6.90
C GLU A 23 -6.02 12.43 6.02
N ASP A 24 -4.84 13.03 5.88
CA ASP A 24 -3.77 12.52 5.03
C ASP A 24 -3.22 11.19 5.57
N ALA A 25 -2.96 11.11 6.89
CA ALA A 25 -2.49 9.90 7.53
C ALA A 25 -3.54 8.77 7.46
N ARG A 26 -4.81 9.11 7.65
CA ARG A 26 -5.91 8.14 7.52
C ARG A 26 -6.03 7.62 6.10
N GLN A 27 -5.93 8.49 5.10
CA GLN A 27 -5.99 8.11 3.69
C GLN A 27 -4.84 7.17 3.32
N ALA A 28 -3.60 7.54 3.66
CA ALA A 28 -2.43 6.70 3.43
C ALA A 28 -2.55 5.34 4.11
N PHE A 29 -3.02 5.31 5.36
CA PHE A 29 -3.24 4.05 6.08
C PHE A 29 -4.27 3.15 5.40
N ILE A 30 -5.40 3.70 4.94
CA ILE A 30 -6.44 2.93 4.26
C ILE A 30 -5.92 2.40 2.92
N GLU A 31 -5.19 3.21 2.16
CA GLU A 31 -4.56 2.78 0.90
C GLU A 31 -3.58 1.62 1.13
N ASP A 32 -2.72 1.72 2.14
CA ASP A 32 -1.79 0.65 2.51
C ASP A 32 -2.52 -0.61 2.98
N LEU A 33 -3.60 -0.47 3.75
CA LEU A 33 -4.42 -1.59 4.19
C LEU A 33 -5.09 -2.29 3.00
N LEU A 34 -5.69 -1.52 2.09
CA LEU A 34 -6.30 -2.06 0.88
C LEU A 34 -5.25 -2.77 0.00
N ALA A 35 -4.06 -2.17 -0.15
CA ALA A 35 -2.95 -2.76 -0.85
C ALA A 35 -2.54 -4.11 -0.25
N GLN A 36 -2.42 -4.21 1.07
CA GLN A 36 -2.07 -5.47 1.75
C GLN A 36 -3.13 -6.56 1.57
N THR A 37 -4.40 -6.20 1.44
CA THR A 37 -5.48 -7.17 1.19
C THR A 37 -5.55 -7.66 -0.25
N SER A 38 -4.78 -7.09 -1.17
CA SER A 38 -4.79 -7.42 -2.59
C SER A 38 -3.42 -7.96 -3.06
N PRO A 39 -3.25 -9.29 -3.13
CA PRO A 39 -2.02 -9.91 -3.63
C PRO A 39 -1.62 -9.42 -5.03
N ASP A 40 -2.60 -9.23 -5.93
CA ASP A 40 -2.37 -8.78 -7.30
C ASP A 40 -1.88 -7.33 -7.35
N TYR A 41 -2.35 -6.48 -6.45
CA TYR A 41 -1.87 -5.11 -6.35
C TYR A 41 -0.42 -5.05 -5.85
N LEU A 42 -0.06 -5.86 -4.86
CA LEU A 42 1.33 -5.99 -4.40
C LEU A 42 2.25 -6.56 -5.47
N GLU A 43 1.76 -7.51 -6.28
CA GLU A 43 2.47 -8.03 -7.45
C GLU A 43 2.75 -6.92 -8.46
N SER A 44 1.74 -6.14 -8.83
CA SER A 44 1.86 -5.00 -9.75
C SER A 44 2.91 -3.99 -9.28
N ILE A 45 2.91 -3.60 -8.00
CA ILE A 45 3.93 -2.70 -7.43
C ILE A 45 5.33 -3.31 -7.55
N ARG A 46 5.47 -4.61 -7.29
CA ARG A 46 6.77 -5.30 -7.36
C ARG A 46 7.30 -5.34 -8.79
N GLN A 47 6.43 -5.62 -9.76
CA GLN A 47 6.78 -5.61 -11.18
C GLN A 47 7.17 -4.20 -11.65
N ALA A 48 6.39 -3.17 -11.31
CA ALA A 48 6.73 -1.79 -11.64
C ALA A 48 8.11 -1.36 -11.09
N ARG A 49 8.46 -1.79 -9.88
CA ARG A 49 9.79 -1.55 -9.28
C ARG A 49 10.90 -2.36 -9.96
N LEU A 50 10.60 -3.55 -10.48
CA LEU A 50 11.54 -4.34 -11.27
C LEU A 50 11.80 -3.65 -12.62
N ASP A 51 10.73 -3.27 -13.30
CA ASP A 51 10.77 -2.57 -14.59
C ASP A 51 11.58 -1.28 -14.51
N TYR A 52 11.35 -0.47 -13.48
CA TYR A 52 12.14 0.74 -13.25
C TYR A 52 13.63 0.43 -13.03
N ARG A 53 13.96 -0.58 -12.22
CA ARG A 53 15.36 -0.99 -11.97
C ARG A 53 16.06 -1.52 -13.22
N GLU A 54 15.30 -2.18 -14.10
CA GLU A 54 15.81 -2.74 -15.36
C GLU A 54 15.74 -1.74 -16.52
N GLY A 55 15.31 -0.50 -16.27
CA GLY A 55 15.22 0.55 -17.28
C GLY A 55 14.08 0.35 -18.28
N ARG A 56 13.14 -0.56 -18.00
CA ARG A 56 11.87 -0.73 -18.75
C ARG A 56 10.90 0.40 -18.41
N ILE A 57 11.27 1.61 -18.78
CA ILE A 57 10.47 2.81 -18.59
C ILE A 57 9.93 3.30 -19.93
N TYR A 58 8.72 3.83 -19.92
CA TYR A 58 8.09 4.43 -21.10
C TYR A 58 7.92 5.93 -20.85
N SER A 59 8.30 6.75 -21.82
CA SER A 59 8.00 8.17 -21.81
C SER A 59 6.53 8.43 -22.15
N HIS A 60 6.06 9.65 -21.90
CA HIS A 60 4.73 10.06 -22.33
C HIS A 60 4.52 9.87 -23.84
N GLY A 61 5.55 10.19 -24.65
CA GLY A 61 5.50 9.95 -26.09
C GLY A 61 5.37 8.45 -26.42
N ASP A 62 6.10 7.58 -25.73
CA ASP A 62 6.04 6.14 -26.00
C ASP A 62 4.66 5.52 -25.71
N VAL A 63 3.95 6.06 -24.70
CA VAL A 63 2.62 5.57 -24.31
C VAL A 63 1.51 6.21 -25.15
N PHE A 64 1.65 7.49 -25.54
CA PHE A 64 0.56 8.29 -26.11
C PHE A 64 0.80 8.76 -27.56
N ALA A 65 1.84 8.27 -28.26
CA ALA A 65 2.14 8.68 -29.65
C ALA A 65 1.05 8.40 -30.71
N GLY A 66 -0.06 7.75 -30.34
CA GLY A 66 -1.18 7.45 -31.24
C GLY A 66 -2.53 8.09 -30.87
N SER A 67 -2.58 9.00 -29.89
CA SER A 67 -3.81 9.71 -29.49
C SER A 67 -3.94 11.09 -30.13
#